data_AF-A0AAD2K3Z5-F1
#
_entry.id   AF-A0AAD2K3Z5-F1
#
_cell.length_a   1.000
_cell.length_b   1.000
_cell.length_c   1.000
_cell.angle_alpha   90.00
_cell.angle_beta   90.00
_cell.angle_gamma   90.00
#
_symmetry.space_group_name_H-M   'P 1'
#
loop_
_entity.id
_entity.type
_entity.pdbx_description
1 polymer ?
#
loop_
_entity_poly.entity_id
_entity_poly.type
_entity_poly.pdbx_seq_one_letter_code
_entity_poly.pdbx_strand_id
1 'polypeptide(L)'
;MSSQSSAADLNHSGTPTVLEELTSSTHTETYGVTKALEKLLRVVAQDALTFPRNIHSAYTAISIARYALDDIKALIKSVDKDEFSPVTWDNFVKYTTLIPILENFCLSFERISHAESQATLTSGTISVTALSLHLAEWETRRKLLSDLLRGFPKDFVSAKIREQIDEIGSIQRHDDCVLFAAICAETNNELFPVKSGATKPFIDKTVE
;
A
#
# COMPACT_ATOMS: atom_id res chain seq x y z
N MET A 1 38.03 43.89 12.19
CA MET A 1 38.76 42.71 11.65
C MET A 1 38.77 41.71 12.80
N SER A 2 38.10 40.56 12.80
CA SER A 2 37.62 39.71 11.71
C SER A 2 36.30 39.04 12.10
N SER A 3 35.44 38.86 11.09
CA SER A 3 34.25 38.01 11.09
C SER A 3 34.61 36.54 10.98
N GLN A 4 33.79 35.67 11.58
CA GLN A 4 33.35 34.32 11.12
C GLN A 4 32.52 33.73 12.29
N SER A 5 31.18 33.64 12.25
CA SER A 5 30.33 32.78 11.40
C SER A 5 30.83 31.35 11.32
N SER A 6 30.13 30.41 11.96
CA SER A 6 29.62 29.22 11.25
C SER A 6 28.68 28.39 12.11
N ALA A 7 27.53 28.08 11.49
CA ALA A 7 26.69 26.91 11.67
C ALA A 7 25.99 26.72 13.02
N ALA A 8 24.79 27.29 13.08
CA ALA A 8 23.67 26.73 13.81
C ALA A 8 23.50 25.24 13.48
N ASP A 9 23.32 24.45 14.53
CA ASP A 9 22.81 23.08 14.49
C ASP A 9 21.48 23.03 13.72
N LEU A 10 21.55 22.65 12.45
CA LEU A 10 20.38 22.22 11.68
C LEU A 10 20.06 20.79 12.12
N ASN A 11 19.29 20.68 13.20
CA ASN A 11 18.49 19.49 13.48
C ASN A 11 17.55 19.25 12.29
N HIS A 12 17.93 18.38 11.36
CA HIS A 12 17.01 17.79 10.40
C HIS A 12 16.12 16.77 11.12
N SER A 13 15.06 17.25 11.78
CA SER A 13 13.86 16.43 11.98
C SER A 13 13.12 16.35 10.64
N GLY A 14 13.65 15.58 9.70
CA GLY A 14 12.97 15.29 8.45
C GLY A 14 11.75 14.42 8.74
N THR A 15 10.57 14.87 8.36
CA THR A 15 9.37 14.03 8.30
C THR A 15 9.71 12.81 7.43
N PRO A 16 9.48 11.57 7.91
CA PRO A 16 9.77 10.38 7.11
C PRO A 16 8.93 10.40 5.82
N THR A 17 9.52 9.93 4.72
CA THR A 17 8.78 9.77 3.47
C THR A 17 7.70 8.69 3.62
N VAL A 18 6.63 8.73 2.81
CA VAL A 18 5.59 7.68 2.83
C VAL A 18 6.20 6.28 2.61
N LEU A 19 7.22 6.17 1.76
CA LEU A 19 7.95 4.92 1.56
C LEU A 19 8.64 4.44 2.84
N GLU A 20 9.28 5.36 3.58
CA GLU A 20 9.89 5.04 4.87
C GLU A 20 8.82 4.69 5.90
N GLU A 21 7.70 5.39 5.96
CA GLU A 21 6.60 5.05 6.88
C GLU A 21 6.01 3.66 6.61
N LEU A 22 5.92 3.26 5.34
CA LEU A 22 5.39 1.96 4.93
C LEU A 22 6.36 0.80 5.14
N THR A 23 7.67 1.06 5.15
CA THR A 23 8.70 0.00 5.12
C THR A 23 9.60 -0.03 6.35
N SER A 24 9.63 1.04 7.15
CA SER A 24 10.48 1.12 8.34
C SER A 24 9.98 0.18 9.42
N SER A 25 10.81 -0.80 9.72
CA SER A 25 10.62 -1.79 10.78
C SER A 25 10.73 -1.13 12.16
N THR A 26 9.90 -1.57 13.11
CA THR A 26 10.03 -1.16 14.52
C THR A 26 11.24 -1.80 15.19
N HIS A 27 11.80 -2.85 14.59
CA HIS A 27 13.02 -3.51 15.01
C HIS A 27 14.21 -3.06 14.16
N THR A 28 15.12 -2.30 14.76
CA THR A 28 16.35 -1.79 14.12
C THR A 28 17.39 -2.88 13.86
N GLU A 29 17.22 -4.06 14.47
CA GLU A 29 18.08 -5.21 14.26
C GLU A 29 17.81 -5.81 12.88
N THR A 30 18.89 -6.05 12.14
CA THR A 30 18.84 -6.69 10.81
C THR A 30 19.45 -8.07 10.91
N TYR A 31 18.64 -9.10 10.67
CA TYR A 31 19.09 -10.48 10.61
C TYR A 31 19.42 -10.84 9.15
N GLY A 32 20.41 -11.71 8.93
CA GLY A 32 20.83 -12.09 7.58
C GLY A 32 19.67 -12.60 6.73
N VAL A 33 18.78 -13.39 7.33
CA VAL A 33 17.60 -13.98 6.69
C VAL A 33 16.51 -12.95 6.34
N THR A 34 16.44 -11.82 7.06
CA THR A 34 15.40 -10.80 6.84
C THR A 34 15.80 -9.73 5.83
N LYS A 35 17.09 -9.62 5.46
CA LYS A 35 17.58 -8.59 4.51
C LYS A 35 16.92 -8.66 3.14
N ALA A 36 16.66 -9.86 2.64
CA ALA A 36 15.99 -10.05 1.35
C ALA A 36 14.52 -9.57 1.44
N LEU A 37 13.83 -9.91 2.52
CA LEU A 37 12.44 -9.52 2.76
C LEU A 37 12.30 -8.00 2.92
N GLU A 38 13.22 -7.34 3.61
CA GLU A 38 13.27 -5.87 3.73
C GLU A 38 13.36 -5.19 2.34
N LYS A 39 14.19 -5.74 1.46
CA LYS A 39 14.34 -5.22 0.09
C LYS A 39 13.09 -5.47 -0.75
N LEU A 40 12.53 -6.69 -0.70
CA LEU A 40 11.29 -7.02 -1.40
C LEU A 40 10.13 -6.12 -0.96
N LEU A 41 9.99 -5.92 0.35
CA LEU A 41 8.98 -5.03 0.92
C LEU A 41 9.16 -3.58 0.43
N ARG A 42 10.40 -3.11 0.32
CA ARG A 42 10.67 -1.76 -0.20
C ARG A 42 10.30 -1.63 -1.68
N VAL A 43 10.58 -2.65 -2.49
CA VAL A 43 10.20 -2.68 -3.92
C VAL A 43 8.69 -2.66 -4.06
N VAL A 44 7.97 -3.56 -3.38
CA VAL A 44 6.50 -3.61 -3.52
C VAL A 44 5.81 -2.36 -2.98
N ALA A 45 6.39 -1.72 -1.95
CA ALA A 45 5.90 -0.45 -1.44
C ALA A 45 6.10 0.68 -2.45
N GLN A 46 7.24 0.69 -3.14
CA GLN A 46 7.50 1.65 -4.21
C GLN A 46 6.52 1.47 -5.38
N ASP A 47 6.20 0.23 -5.76
CA ASP A 47 5.22 -0.02 -6.82
C ASP A 47 3.82 0.47 -6.44
N ALA A 48 3.37 0.24 -5.20
CA ALA A 48 2.06 0.72 -4.75
C ALA A 48 1.94 2.25 -4.75
N LEU A 49 3.05 2.96 -4.50
CA LEU A 49 3.10 4.43 -4.59
C LEU A 49 2.95 4.94 -6.03
N THR A 50 3.10 4.08 -7.05
CA THR A 50 2.86 4.44 -8.45
C THR A 50 1.41 4.25 -8.88
N PHE A 51 0.54 3.75 -8.00
CA PHE A 51 -0.85 3.49 -8.37
C PHE A 51 -1.59 4.80 -8.66
N PRO A 52 -2.33 4.87 -9.78
CA PRO A 52 -2.96 6.11 -10.22
C PRO A 52 -4.06 6.62 -9.27
N ARG A 53 -4.57 5.77 -8.38
CA ARG A 53 -5.79 6.03 -7.58
C ARG A 53 -5.60 5.93 -6.07
N ASN A 54 -4.37 5.87 -5.57
CA ASN A 54 -4.08 5.80 -4.13
C ASN A 54 -4.91 4.71 -3.41
N ILE A 55 -4.76 3.45 -3.82
CA ILE A 55 -5.57 2.33 -3.33
C ILE A 55 -5.25 2.06 -1.85
N HIS A 56 -6.18 2.34 -0.94
CA HIS A 56 -5.98 2.21 0.51
C HIS A 56 -5.67 0.77 0.91
N SER A 57 -6.37 -0.20 0.31
CA SER A 57 -6.12 -1.60 0.60
C SER A 57 -4.71 -2.07 0.18
N ALA A 58 -4.08 -1.43 -0.80
CA ALA A 58 -2.69 -1.71 -1.16
C ALA A 58 -1.72 -1.23 -0.08
N TYR A 59 -1.93 -0.02 0.46
CA TYR A 59 -1.16 0.51 1.58
C TYR A 59 -1.34 -0.32 2.86
N THR A 60 -2.56 -0.77 3.13
CA THR A 60 -2.85 -1.69 4.23
C THR A 60 -2.13 -3.02 4.03
N ALA A 61 -2.10 -3.54 2.80
CA ALA A 61 -1.43 -4.80 2.51
C ALA A 61 0.09 -4.73 2.75
N ILE A 62 0.72 -3.62 2.35
CA ILE A 62 2.14 -3.35 2.64
C ILE A 62 2.37 -3.19 4.14
N SER A 63 1.46 -2.52 4.84
CA SER A 63 1.54 -2.36 6.31
C SER A 63 1.48 -3.71 7.03
N ILE A 64 0.61 -4.62 6.59
CA ILE A 64 0.52 -5.99 7.09
C ILE A 64 1.83 -6.74 6.84
N ALA A 65 2.38 -6.65 5.62
CA ALA A 65 3.64 -7.28 5.26
C ALA A 65 4.82 -6.77 6.11
N ARG A 66 4.84 -5.46 6.40
CA ARG A 66 5.79 -4.88 7.35
C ARG A 66 5.62 -5.44 8.76
N TYR A 67 4.39 -5.54 9.27
CA TYR A 67 4.17 -6.11 10.59
C TYR A 67 4.56 -7.58 10.65
N ALA A 68 4.36 -8.34 9.57
CA ALA A 68 4.81 -9.73 9.50
C ALA A 68 6.34 -9.83 9.55
N LEU A 69 7.05 -8.89 8.89
CA LEU A 69 8.50 -8.78 8.99
C LEU A 69 8.96 -8.43 10.42
N ASP A 70 8.26 -7.52 11.10
CA ASP A 70 8.54 -7.18 12.50
C ASP A 70 8.32 -8.39 13.42
N ASP A 71 7.22 -9.15 13.22
CA ASP A 71 6.95 -10.38 13.95
C ASP A 71 8.06 -11.43 13.73
N ILE A 72 8.54 -11.61 12.49
CA ILE A 72 9.68 -12.49 12.17
C ILE A 72 10.93 -12.07 12.95
N LYS A 73 11.26 -10.77 12.94
CA LYS A 73 12.44 -10.25 13.66
C LYS A 73 12.33 -10.45 15.17
N ALA A 74 11.14 -10.24 15.73
CA ALA A 74 10.89 -10.45 17.16
C ALA A 74 11.05 -11.93 17.55
N LEU A 75 10.58 -12.85 16.70
CA LEU A 75 10.73 -14.29 16.90
C LEU A 75 12.20 -14.72 16.82
N ILE A 76 12.95 -14.25 15.81
CA ILE A 76 14.41 -14.55 15.71
C ILE A 76 15.13 -14.06 16.96
N LYS A 77 14.86 -12.81 17.38
CA LYS A 77 15.43 -12.25 18.61
C LYS A 77 15.12 -13.09 19.84
N SER A 78 13.90 -13.63 19.92
CA SER A 78 13.52 -14.51 21.03
C SER A 78 14.31 -15.81 21.01
N VAL A 79 14.60 -16.36 19.83
CA VAL A 79 15.37 -17.59 19.69
C VAL A 79 16.83 -17.37 20.07
N ASP A 80 17.43 -16.27 19.64
CA ASP A 80 18.83 -15.94 19.93
C ASP A 80 19.10 -15.65 21.42
N LYS A 81 18.05 -15.34 22.20
CA LYS A 81 18.19 -14.99 23.62
C LYS A 81 18.09 -16.16 24.58
N ASP A 82 17.47 -17.26 24.19
CA ASP A 82 17.07 -18.33 25.12
C ASP A 82 17.27 -19.71 24.50
N GLU A 83 18.54 -20.14 24.40
CA GLU A 83 18.95 -21.33 23.61
C GLU A 83 18.36 -22.68 24.08
N PHE A 84 17.71 -22.75 25.26
CA PHE A 84 17.29 -24.03 25.87
C PHE A 84 15.84 -24.08 26.38
N SER A 85 14.96 -23.18 25.94
CA SER A 85 13.52 -23.23 26.28
C SER A 85 12.69 -23.97 25.22
N PRO A 86 11.70 -24.80 25.57
CA PRO A 86 10.74 -25.37 24.62
C PRO A 86 10.01 -24.31 23.77
N VAL A 87 9.85 -23.10 24.31
CA VAL A 87 9.25 -21.93 23.62
C VAL A 87 10.13 -21.46 22.45
N THR A 88 11.44 -21.67 22.54
CA THR A 88 12.41 -21.29 21.50
C THR A 88 12.23 -22.12 20.24
N TRP A 89 11.89 -23.41 20.37
CA TRP A 89 11.63 -24.25 19.21
C TRP A 89 10.32 -23.87 18.50
N ASP A 90 9.28 -23.53 19.25
CA ASP A 90 8.02 -23.04 18.68
C ASP A 90 8.24 -21.71 17.92
N ASN A 91 9.01 -20.79 18.49
CA ASN A 91 9.36 -19.54 17.82
C ASN A 91 10.22 -19.76 16.56
N PHE A 92 11.13 -20.74 16.59
CA PHE A 92 11.89 -21.17 15.43
C PHE A 92 10.98 -21.66 14.30
N VAL A 93 10.03 -22.54 14.60
CA VAL A 93 9.04 -23.04 13.63
C VAL A 93 8.20 -21.89 13.09
N LYS A 94 7.78 -20.95 13.94
CA LYS A 94 6.95 -19.81 13.53
C LYS A 94 7.66 -18.91 12.53
N TYR A 95 8.87 -18.44 12.83
CA TYR A 95 9.54 -17.50 11.92
C TYR A 95 9.97 -18.18 10.61
N THR A 96 10.40 -19.45 10.67
CA THR A 96 10.77 -20.21 9.47
C THR A 96 9.57 -20.51 8.58
N THR A 97 8.36 -20.60 9.15
CA THR A 97 7.09 -20.72 8.40
C THR A 97 6.64 -19.38 7.81
N LEU A 98 6.80 -18.27 8.54
CA LEU A 98 6.37 -16.95 8.09
C LEU A 98 7.21 -16.37 6.95
N ILE A 99 8.52 -16.64 6.92
CA ILE A 99 9.42 -16.15 5.87
C ILE A 99 8.92 -16.46 4.45
N PRO A 100 8.66 -17.74 4.07
CA PRO A 100 8.20 -18.05 2.71
C PRO A 100 6.81 -17.49 2.42
N ILE A 101 5.95 -17.33 3.44
CA ILE A 101 4.62 -16.73 3.30
C ILE A 101 4.75 -15.24 2.94
N LEU A 102 5.61 -14.50 3.65
CA LEU A 102 5.87 -13.10 3.39
C LEU A 102 6.57 -12.90 2.03
N GLU A 103 7.51 -13.77 1.68
CA GLU A 103 8.15 -13.77 0.36
C GLU A 103 7.12 -13.96 -0.77
N ASN A 104 6.28 -15.00 -0.66
CA ASN A 104 5.23 -15.27 -1.63
C ASN A 104 4.21 -14.12 -1.71
N PHE A 105 3.90 -13.50 -0.56
CA PHE A 105 3.07 -12.30 -0.53
C PHE A 105 3.68 -11.18 -1.36
N CYS A 106 4.96 -10.83 -1.15
CA CYS A 106 5.62 -9.76 -1.90
C CYS A 106 5.69 -10.08 -3.40
N LEU A 107 6.04 -11.31 -3.77
CA LEU A 107 6.11 -11.72 -5.18
C LEU A 107 4.74 -11.73 -5.86
N SER A 108 3.69 -12.10 -5.13
CA SER A 108 2.32 -12.08 -5.67
C SER A 108 1.74 -10.67 -5.75
N PHE A 109 2.17 -9.78 -4.84
CA PHE A 109 1.78 -8.37 -4.87
C PHE A 109 2.31 -7.66 -6.11
N GLU A 110 3.51 -8.01 -6.60
CA GLU A 110 4.06 -7.47 -7.86
C GLU A 110 3.12 -7.68 -9.05
N ARG A 111 2.42 -8.82 -9.12
CA ARG A 111 1.43 -9.05 -10.19
C ARG A 111 0.25 -8.09 -10.11
N ILE A 112 -0.20 -7.78 -8.90
CA ILE A 112 -1.26 -6.81 -8.67
C ILE A 112 -0.74 -5.41 -9.03
N SER A 113 0.48 -5.09 -8.62
CA SER A 113 1.05 -3.76 -8.85
C SER A 113 1.29 -3.49 -10.33
N HIS A 114 1.80 -4.46 -11.07
CA HIS A 114 1.95 -4.37 -12.52
C HIS A 114 0.58 -4.16 -13.19
N ALA A 115 -0.44 -4.95 -12.83
CA ALA A 115 -1.78 -4.81 -13.40
C ALA A 115 -2.43 -3.45 -13.09
N GLU A 116 -2.28 -2.93 -11.87
CA GLU A 116 -2.79 -1.60 -11.49
C GLU A 116 -2.03 -0.46 -12.19
N SER A 117 -0.71 -0.60 -12.40
CA SER A 117 0.08 0.42 -13.12
C SER A 117 -0.37 0.63 -14.58
N GLN A 118 -0.90 -0.43 -15.20
CA GLN A 118 -1.40 -0.40 -16.58
C GLN A 118 -2.89 -0.03 -16.65
N ALA A 119 -3.58 0.05 -15.51
CA ALA A 119 -5.03 0.28 -15.45
C ALA A 119 -5.37 1.76 -15.68
N THR A 120 -5.25 2.23 -16.92
CA THR A 120 -5.70 3.57 -17.35
C THR A 120 -7.18 3.53 -17.76
N LEU A 121 -8.00 4.42 -17.21
CA LEU A 121 -9.37 4.62 -17.71
C LEU A 121 -9.41 5.42 -19.03
N THR A 122 -8.34 6.13 -19.37
CA THR A 122 -8.32 7.24 -20.34
C THR A 122 -8.05 6.85 -21.80
N SER A 123 -8.10 5.58 -22.18
CA SER A 123 -7.70 5.12 -23.52
C SER A 123 -8.79 5.29 -24.60
N GLY A 124 -9.42 6.46 -24.65
CA GLY A 124 -10.25 6.91 -25.79
C GLY A 124 -11.55 6.13 -26.01
N THR A 125 -12.66 6.80 -25.75
CA THR A 125 -14.06 6.33 -25.90
C THR A 125 -14.50 5.39 -24.80
N ILE A 126 -15.12 5.96 -23.76
CA ILE A 126 -15.80 5.24 -22.70
C ILE A 126 -17.02 4.52 -23.30
N SER A 127 -16.90 3.20 -23.50
CA SER A 127 -18.02 2.33 -23.82
C SER A 127 -18.45 1.54 -22.60
N VAL A 128 -19.74 1.19 -22.51
CA VAL A 128 -20.27 0.33 -21.44
C VAL A 128 -19.50 -1.00 -21.37
N THR A 129 -19.11 -1.55 -22.53
CA THR A 129 -18.32 -2.79 -22.62
C THR A 129 -16.92 -2.62 -22.04
N ALA A 130 -16.22 -1.54 -22.37
CA ALA A 130 -14.89 -1.26 -21.82
C ALA A 130 -14.94 -1.03 -20.30
N LEU A 131 -15.93 -0.29 -19.82
CA LEU A 131 -16.15 -0.10 -18.37
C LEU A 131 -16.44 -1.41 -17.66
N SER A 132 -17.26 -2.27 -18.27
CA SER A 132 -17.61 -3.59 -17.70
C SER A 132 -16.38 -4.48 -17.58
N LEU A 133 -15.50 -4.47 -18.58
CA LEU A 133 -14.23 -5.20 -18.53
C LEU A 133 -13.32 -4.66 -17.42
N HIS A 134 -13.20 -3.33 -17.31
CA HIS A 134 -12.39 -2.69 -16.28
C HIS A 134 -12.87 -3.03 -14.86
N LEU A 135 -14.19 -3.06 -14.64
CA LEU A 135 -14.79 -3.45 -13.36
C LEU A 135 -14.52 -4.92 -13.02
N ALA A 136 -14.60 -5.83 -14.00
CA ALA A 136 -14.30 -7.25 -13.79
C ALA A 136 -12.83 -7.49 -13.44
N GLU A 137 -11.91 -6.78 -14.10
CA GLU A 137 -10.49 -6.82 -13.75
C GLU A 137 -10.23 -6.24 -12.35
N TRP A 138 -10.87 -5.12 -12.02
CA TRP A 138 -10.80 -4.52 -10.69
C TRP A 138 -11.25 -5.51 -9.60
N GLU A 139 -12.42 -6.12 -9.75
CA GLU A 139 -12.93 -7.14 -8.83
C GLU A 139 -11.93 -8.30 -8.66
N THR A 140 -11.36 -8.77 -9.77
CA THR A 140 -10.35 -9.84 -9.75
C THR A 140 -9.13 -9.43 -8.94
N ARG A 141 -8.60 -8.20 -9.14
CA ARG A 141 -7.48 -7.67 -8.37
C ARG A 141 -7.82 -7.52 -6.90
N ARG A 142 -9.05 -7.11 -6.56
CA ARG A 142 -9.51 -7.02 -5.18
C ARG A 142 -9.54 -8.37 -4.48
N LYS A 143 -10.04 -9.38 -5.18
CA LYS A 143 -10.06 -10.76 -4.70
C LYS A 143 -8.64 -11.28 -4.47
N LEU A 144 -7.74 -11.10 -5.44
CA LEU A 144 -6.34 -11.50 -5.29
C LEU A 144 -5.69 -10.87 -4.06
N LEU A 145 -5.88 -9.57 -3.83
CA LEU A 145 -5.31 -8.93 -2.64
C LEU A 145 -5.91 -9.47 -1.34
N SER A 146 -7.24 -9.68 -1.30
CA SER A 146 -7.90 -10.30 -0.15
C SER A 146 -7.36 -11.70 0.14
N ASP A 147 -7.20 -12.52 -0.90
CA ASP A 147 -6.71 -13.90 -0.77
C ASP A 147 -5.25 -13.92 -0.29
N LEU A 148 -4.40 -13.01 -0.78
CA LEU A 148 -3.03 -12.85 -0.29
C LEU A 148 -2.98 -12.49 1.20
N LEU A 149 -3.82 -11.55 1.62
CA LEU A 149 -3.85 -11.12 3.02
C LEU A 149 -4.41 -12.20 3.95
N ARG A 150 -5.41 -12.96 3.49
CA ARG A 150 -5.95 -14.11 4.21
C ARG A 150 -5.02 -15.33 4.21
N GLY A 151 -3.97 -15.31 3.37
CA GLY A 151 -2.92 -16.33 3.33
C GLY A 151 -2.01 -16.32 4.56
N PHE A 152 -2.01 -15.24 5.36
CA PHE A 152 -1.27 -15.19 6.62
C PHE A 152 -1.95 -16.06 7.70
N PRO A 153 -1.27 -17.08 8.25
CA PRO A 153 -1.88 -17.99 9.20
C PRO A 153 -2.07 -17.31 10.56
N LYS A 154 -3.32 -17.29 11.04
CA LYS A 154 -3.75 -16.52 12.24
C LYS A 154 -2.95 -16.84 13.50
N ASP A 155 -2.46 -18.06 13.63
CA ASP A 155 -1.71 -18.56 14.80
C ASP A 155 -0.25 -18.09 14.83
N PHE A 156 0.25 -17.55 13.71
CA PHE A 156 1.65 -17.15 13.54
C PHE A 156 1.81 -15.63 13.52
N VAL A 157 0.75 -14.90 13.18
CA VAL A 157 0.77 -13.44 13.06
C VAL A 157 0.24 -12.75 14.33
N SER A 158 0.70 -11.53 14.57
CA SER A 158 0.23 -10.68 15.67
C SER A 158 -1.28 -10.34 15.56
N ALA A 159 -1.87 -9.96 16.70
CA ALA A 159 -3.26 -9.50 16.76
C ALA A 159 -3.52 -8.31 15.83
N LYS A 160 -2.52 -7.43 15.68
CA LYS A 160 -2.56 -6.27 14.81
C LYS A 160 -2.76 -6.66 13.33
N ILE A 161 -2.05 -7.69 12.86
CA ILE A 161 -2.22 -8.20 11.50
C ILE A 161 -3.63 -8.78 11.32
N ARG A 162 -4.12 -9.55 12.30
CA ARG A 162 -5.46 -10.15 12.22
C ARG A 162 -6.57 -9.11 12.12
N GLU A 163 -6.51 -8.06 12.94
CA GLU A 163 -7.46 -6.94 12.91
C GLU A 163 -7.50 -6.28 11.53
N GLN A 164 -6.32 -5.95 10.95
CA GLN A 164 -6.26 -5.35 9.63
C GLN A 164 -6.76 -6.27 8.50
N ILE A 165 -6.54 -7.59 8.62
CA ILE A 165 -7.09 -8.57 7.68
C ILE A 165 -8.62 -8.61 7.77
N ASP A 166 -9.18 -8.57 8.97
CA ASP A 166 -10.63 -8.60 9.17
C ASP A 166 -11.30 -7.30 8.65
N GLU A 167 -10.59 -6.16 8.69
CA GLU A 167 -11.05 -4.88 8.17
C GLU A 167 -10.92 -4.71 6.64
N ILE A 168 -10.21 -5.62 5.95
CA ILE A 168 -9.88 -5.43 4.53
C ILE A 168 -11.10 -5.23 3.64
N GLY A 169 -12.21 -5.90 3.93
CA GLY A 169 -13.46 -5.75 3.17
C GLY A 169 -14.05 -4.34 3.30
N SER A 170 -13.89 -3.70 4.46
CA SER A 170 -14.31 -2.31 4.64
C SER A 170 -13.44 -1.34 3.86
N ILE A 171 -12.12 -1.58 3.87
CA ILE A 171 -11.14 -0.77 3.14
C ILE A 171 -11.34 -0.91 1.63
N GLN A 172 -11.63 -2.11 1.14
CA GLN A 172 -11.90 -2.35 -0.28
C GLN A 172 -13.16 -1.63 -0.75
N ARG A 173 -14.22 -1.58 0.07
CA ARG A 173 -15.41 -0.77 -0.25
C ARG A 173 -15.09 0.70 -0.45
N HIS A 174 -14.14 1.25 0.32
CA HIS A 174 -13.68 2.62 0.11
C HIS A 174 -13.01 2.77 -1.27
N ASP A 175 -12.08 1.87 -1.61
CA ASP A 175 -11.41 1.86 -2.92
C ASP A 175 -12.43 1.72 -4.07
N ASP A 176 -13.45 0.88 -3.91
CA ASP A 176 -14.53 0.69 -4.88
C ASP A 176 -15.33 1.98 -5.10
N CYS A 177 -15.66 2.71 -4.02
CA CYS A 177 -16.34 3.99 -4.13
C CYS A 177 -15.48 5.04 -4.86
N VAL A 178 -14.17 5.06 -4.59
CA VAL A 178 -13.22 5.96 -5.28
C VAL A 178 -13.16 5.63 -6.77
N LEU A 179 -13.07 4.35 -7.13
CA LEU A 179 -13.11 3.92 -8.53
C LEU A 179 -14.42 4.34 -9.21
N PHE A 180 -15.57 4.07 -8.56
CA PHE A 180 -16.87 4.41 -9.12
C PHE A 180 -17.01 5.92 -9.35
N ALA A 181 -16.59 6.75 -8.39
CA ALA A 181 -16.58 8.20 -8.54
C ALA A 181 -15.69 8.66 -9.72
N ALA A 182 -14.52 8.04 -9.90
CA ALA A 182 -13.63 8.32 -11.02
C ALA A 182 -14.29 7.97 -12.37
N ILE A 183 -14.89 6.79 -12.49
CA ILE A 183 -15.62 6.36 -13.69
C ILE A 183 -16.76 7.34 -14.01
N CYS A 184 -17.55 7.76 -13.01
CA CYS A 184 -18.62 8.74 -13.19
C CYS A 184 -18.09 10.10 -13.67
N ALA A 185 -17.01 10.59 -13.06
CA ALA A 185 -16.41 11.88 -13.43
C ALA A 185 -15.89 11.87 -14.88
N GLU A 186 -15.20 10.80 -15.28
CA GLU A 186 -14.67 10.67 -16.63
C GLU A 186 -15.78 10.50 -17.67
N THR A 187 -16.79 9.67 -17.38
CA THR A 187 -17.96 9.51 -18.26
C THR A 187 -18.68 10.84 -18.45
N ASN A 188 -18.83 11.63 -17.39
CA ASN A 188 -19.44 12.95 -17.47
C ASN A 188 -18.60 13.94 -18.31
N ASN A 189 -17.27 13.90 -18.19
CA ASN A 189 -16.37 14.74 -18.98
C ASN A 189 -16.40 14.39 -20.48
N GLU A 190 -16.55 13.11 -20.84
CA GLU A 190 -16.70 12.70 -22.24
C GLU A 190 -18.08 13.06 -22.82
N LEU A 191 -19.16 12.87 -22.05
CA LEU A 191 -20.52 13.16 -22.50
C LEU A 191 -20.85 14.67 -22.52
N PHE A 192 -20.28 15.42 -21.59
CA PHE A 192 -20.53 16.84 -21.39
C PHE A 192 -19.21 17.60 -21.22
N PRO A 193 -18.38 17.71 -22.28
CA PRO A 193 -17.12 18.43 -22.19
C PRO A 193 -17.41 19.89 -21.85
N VAL A 194 -16.93 20.35 -20.69
CA VAL A 194 -17.02 21.76 -20.30
C VAL A 194 -16.22 22.55 -21.33
N LYS A 195 -16.93 23.31 -22.18
CA LYS A 195 -16.28 24.25 -23.10
C LYS A 195 -15.60 25.34 -22.26
N SER A 196 -14.29 25.20 -22.08
CA SER A 196 -13.42 26.29 -21.63
C SER A 196 -13.64 27.49 -22.57
N GLY A 197 -14.35 28.53 -22.10
CA GLY A 197 -14.48 29.78 -22.87
C GLY A 197 -15.82 30.54 -22.85
N ALA A 198 -16.68 30.41 -21.84
CA ALA A 198 -17.88 31.26 -21.76
C ALA A 198 -18.26 31.70 -20.35
N THR A 199 -17.32 32.26 -19.58
CA THR A 199 -17.67 33.24 -18.54
C THR A 199 -17.76 34.62 -19.18
N LYS A 200 -18.88 34.92 -19.85
CA LYS A 200 -19.30 36.32 -19.94
C LYS A 200 -19.84 36.69 -18.56
N PRO A 201 -19.29 37.70 -17.86
CA PRO A 201 -19.93 38.19 -16.65
C PRO A 201 -21.33 38.67 -17.02
N PHE A 202 -22.33 38.17 -16.30
CA PHE A 202 -23.69 38.65 -16.37
C PHE A 202 -23.69 40.08 -15.83
N ILE A 203 -23.52 41.07 -16.70
CA ILE A 203 -23.77 42.46 -16.34
C ILE A 203 -25.27 42.61 -16.31
N ASP A 204 -25.83 42.60 -15.11
CA ASP A 204 -27.19 43.01 -14.85
C ASP A 204 -27.34 44.48 -15.27
N LYS A 205 -28.03 44.70 -16.38
CA LYS A 205 -28.51 46.02 -16.79
C LYS A 205 -30.02 46.04 -16.57
N THR A 206 -30.43 46.17 -15.32
CA THR A 206 -31.76 46.65 -14.96
C THR A 206 -31.58 47.88 -14.06
N VAL A 207 -31.61 49.07 -14.69
CA VAL A 207 -32.73 50.05 -14.71
C VAL A 207 -32.50 51.15 -13.66
N GLU A 208 -32.05 52.32 -14.12
CA GLU A 208 -32.48 53.63 -13.60
C GLU A 208 -33.41 54.28 -14.64
#